data_AF-Q6TBZ4-F1
#
_entry.id   AF-Q6TBZ4-F1
#
_cell.length_a   1.000
_cell.length_b   1.000
_cell.length_c   1.000
_cell.angle_alpha   90.00
_cell.angle_beta   90.00
_cell.angle_gamma   90.00
#
_symmetry.space_group_name_H-M   'P 1'
#
loop_
_entity.id
_entity.type
_entity.pdbx_description
1 polymer ?
#
loop_
_entity_poly.entity_id
_entity_poly.type
_entity_poly.pdbx_seq_one_letter_code
_entity_poly.pdbx_strand_id
1 'polypeptide(L)'
;DPKADSTRLILNSKAQDTVLHLAAKEGSVEDLEVEDVLKVGYKGIKCVESGGPEPGVGCAGRGVITSINFLEENGAYDDVDYVSYD
;
A
#
# COMPACT_ATOMS: atom_id res chain seq x y z
N ASP A 1 2.35 -8.36 10.98
CA ASP A 1 2.04 -9.57 10.19
C ASP A 1 3.23 -9.84 9.28
N PRO A 2 3.86 -11.02 9.28
CA PRO A 2 4.94 -11.35 8.33
C PRO A 2 4.51 -11.26 6.85
N LYS A 3 3.23 -11.06 6.54
CA LYS A 3 2.70 -10.81 5.19
C LYS A 3 2.84 -9.36 4.68
N ALA A 4 3.23 -8.39 5.52
CA ALA A 4 3.33 -6.98 5.15
C ALA A 4 4.80 -6.51 5.06
N ASP A 5 5.61 -7.24 4.29
CA ASP A 5 7.07 -7.09 4.30
C ASP A 5 7.70 -7.08 2.90
N SER A 6 6.89 -6.89 1.85
CA SER A 6 7.31 -6.92 0.45
C SER A 6 8.24 -5.75 0.12
N THR A 7 8.08 -4.62 0.82
CA THR A 7 8.83 -3.38 0.57
C THR A 7 9.98 -3.12 1.55
N ARG A 8 10.11 -3.92 2.61
CA ARG A 8 11.02 -3.65 3.74
C ARG A 8 12.47 -3.48 3.36
N LEU A 9 12.97 -4.35 2.48
CA LEU A 9 14.36 -4.31 2.05
C LEU A 9 14.66 -3.08 1.17
N ILE A 10 13.65 -2.58 0.46
CA ILE A 10 13.75 -1.39 -0.39
C ILE A 10 13.74 -0.13 0.48
N LEU A 11 12.92 -0.12 1.54
CA LEU A 11 12.77 1.03 2.45
C LEU A 11 13.78 1.06 3.59
N ASN A 12 14.48 -0.05 3.85
CA ASN A 12 15.34 -0.22 5.02
C ASN A 12 14.62 0.16 6.35
N SER A 13 13.33 -0.15 6.43
CA SER A 13 12.48 0.07 7.60
C SER A 13 12.09 -1.27 8.23
N LYS A 14 11.34 -1.28 9.34
CA LYS A 14 10.80 -2.54 9.90
C LYS A 14 9.47 -2.93 9.28
N ALA A 15 8.63 -1.95 9.01
CA ALA A 15 7.31 -2.09 8.40
C ALA A 15 6.87 -0.70 7.92
N GLN A 16 6.12 -0.66 6.83
CA GLN A 16 5.40 0.51 6.37
C GLN A 16 3.95 0.44 6.86
N ASP A 17 3.32 1.58 7.14
CA ASP A 17 1.86 1.63 7.26
C ASP A 17 1.22 1.25 5.92
N THR A 18 0.14 0.48 6.00
CA THR A 18 -0.54 -0.07 4.82
C THR A 18 -1.75 0.79 4.43
N VAL A 19 -2.17 0.70 3.17
CA VAL A 19 -3.35 1.42 2.65
C VAL A 19 -4.57 1.16 3.53
N LEU A 20 -4.91 -0.11 3.80
CA LEU A 20 -6.08 -0.44 4.63
C LEU A 20 -5.94 -0.02 6.09
N HIS A 21 -4.71 0.00 6.63
CA HIS A 21 -4.49 0.44 8.01
C HIS A 21 -4.73 1.94 8.13
N LEU A 22 -4.18 2.73 7.19
CA LEU A 22 -4.37 4.18 7.16
C LEU A 22 -5.82 4.53 6.85
N ALA A 23 -6.46 3.84 5.90
CA ALA A 23 -7.88 4.02 5.59
C ALA A 23 -8.77 3.76 6.81
N ALA A 24 -8.48 2.72 7.60
CA ALA A 24 -9.23 2.43 8.82
C ALA A 24 -9.05 3.51 9.91
N LYS A 25 -7.92 4.23 9.89
CA LYS A 25 -7.61 5.32 10.83
C LYS A 25 -8.24 6.65 10.40
N GLU A 26 -8.19 6.96 9.11
CA GLU A 26 -8.75 8.21 8.55
C GLU A 26 -10.28 8.11 8.31
N GLY A 27 -10.79 6.88 8.13
CA GLY A 27 -12.22 6.58 8.03
C GLY A 27 -12.55 5.74 6.81
N SER A 28 -12.03 6.13 5.65
CA SER A 28 -12.20 5.43 4.38
C SER A 28 -10.97 5.57 3.48
N VAL A 29 -10.95 4.89 2.33
CA VAL A 29 -9.85 5.00 1.37
C VAL A 29 -9.94 6.29 0.56
N GLU A 30 -11.15 6.84 0.46
CA GLU A 30 -11.48 8.10 -0.19
C GLU A 30 -10.98 9.32 0.60
N ASP A 31 -10.62 9.14 1.87
CA ASP A 31 -10.06 10.17 2.75
C ASP A 31 -8.52 10.17 2.75
N LEU A 32 -7.88 9.28 1.99
CA LEU A 32 -6.42 9.19 1.89
C LEU A 32 -5.87 9.94 0.69
N GLU A 33 -4.64 10.45 0.83
CA GLU A 33 -3.83 10.95 -0.28
C GLU A 33 -2.72 9.94 -0.62
N VAL A 34 -2.24 9.95 -1.87
CA VAL A 34 -1.20 9.00 -2.31
C VAL A 34 0.09 9.15 -1.50
N GLU A 35 0.43 10.37 -1.07
CA GLU A 35 1.64 10.61 -0.28
C GLU A 35 1.59 9.95 1.12
N ASP A 36 0.40 9.65 1.63
CA ASP A 36 0.22 8.99 2.92
C ASP A 36 0.75 7.56 2.87
N VAL A 37 0.47 6.86 1.77
CA VAL A 37 0.76 5.42 1.60
C VAL A 37 2.01 5.16 0.77
N LEU A 38 2.42 6.08 -0.10
CA LEU A 38 3.56 5.89 -1.00
C LEU A 38 4.86 6.34 -0.33
N LYS A 39 5.81 5.42 -0.21
CA LYS A 39 7.15 5.72 0.29
C LYS A 39 8.18 5.47 -0.79
N VAL A 40 9.18 6.35 -0.86
CA VAL A 40 10.27 6.23 -1.83
C VAL A 40 11.48 5.65 -1.11
N GLY A 41 11.94 4.49 -1.58
CA GLY A 41 13.08 3.77 -1.04
C GLY A 41 14.32 3.78 -1.92
N TYR A 42 15.09 2.70 -1.85
CA TYR A 42 16.34 2.54 -2.59
C TYR A 42 16.18 2.85 -4.09
N LYS A 43 17.07 3.69 -4.62
CA LYS A 43 17.11 4.12 -6.03
C LYS A 43 15.79 4.72 -6.55
N GLY A 44 14.98 5.33 -5.67
CA GLY A 44 13.74 5.97 -6.08
C GLY A 44 12.59 4.99 -6.31
N ILE A 45 12.73 3.72 -5.92
CA ILE A 45 11.64 2.75 -6.03
C ILE A 45 10.50 3.20 -5.11
N LYS A 46 9.31 3.36 -5.70
CA LYS A 46 8.08 3.67 -4.98
C LYS A 46 7.50 2.39 -4.39
N CYS A 47 7.17 2.44 -3.11
CA CYS A 47 6.72 1.31 -2.31
C CYS A 47 5.37 1.65 -1.67
N VAL A 48 4.45 0.68 -1.73
CA VAL A 48 3.14 0.73 -1.09
C VAL A 48 2.83 -0.68 -0.58
N GLU A 49 2.20 -0.77 0.59
CA GLU A 49 1.68 -2.03 1.14
C GLU A 49 0.15 -1.95 1.18
N SER A 50 -0.56 -2.89 0.56
CA SER A 50 -2.03 -2.96 0.67
C SER A 50 -2.46 -3.18 2.13
N GLY A 51 -1.79 -4.13 2.78
CA GLY A 51 -2.23 -4.72 4.03
C GLY A 51 -3.43 -5.64 3.83
N GLY A 52 -3.92 -6.18 4.94
CA GLY A 52 -5.04 -7.11 4.96
C GLY A 52 -5.95 -6.86 6.17
N PRO A 53 -7.18 -7.38 6.13
CA PRO A 53 -8.06 -7.32 7.27
C PRO A 53 -7.50 -8.15 8.44
N GLU A 54 -7.94 -7.83 9.65
CA GLU A 54 -7.67 -8.65 10.82
C GLU A 54 -8.01 -10.14 10.56
N PRO A 55 -7.18 -11.09 11.03
CA PRO A 55 -7.41 -12.50 10.81
C PRO A 55 -8.83 -12.93 11.22
N GLY A 56 -9.56 -13.50 10.28
CA GLY A 56 -10.93 -14.00 10.49
C GLY A 56 -12.04 -12.94 10.33
N VAL A 57 -11.72 -11.69 9.99
CA VAL A 57 -12.70 -10.60 9.86
C VAL A 57 -13.07 -10.30 8.40
N GLY A 58 -12.13 -10.43 7.46
CA GLY A 58 -12.37 -10.00 6.09
C GLY A 58 -11.68 -10.85 5.01
N CYS A 59 -11.81 -10.39 3.76
CA CYS A 59 -11.19 -11.02 2.59
C CYS A 59 -9.96 -10.22 2.16
N ALA A 60 -8.77 -10.82 2.28
CA ALA A 60 -7.51 -10.20 1.85
C ALA A 60 -7.54 -9.76 0.38
N GLY A 61 -8.17 -10.55 -0.50
CA GLY A 61 -8.29 -10.20 -1.93
C GLY A 61 -9.08 -8.91 -2.18
N ARG A 62 -10.09 -8.60 -1.35
CA ARG A 62 -10.79 -7.31 -1.45
C ARG A 62 -9.89 -6.14 -1.08
N GLY A 63 -9.01 -6.34 -0.09
CA GLY A 63 -8.03 -5.36 0.33
C GLY A 63 -7.05 -4.97 -0.78
N VAL A 64 -6.56 -5.98 -1.51
CA VAL A 64 -5.68 -5.77 -2.66
C VAL A 64 -6.40 -4.99 -3.77
N ILE A 65 -7.62 -5.38 -4.13
CA ILE A 65 -8.41 -4.68 -5.15
C ILE A 65 -8.64 -3.21 -4.75
N THR A 66 -9.05 -2.97 -3.50
CA THR A 66 -9.25 -1.61 -2.99
C THR A 66 -7.97 -0.77 -3.09
N SER A 67 -6.82 -1.34 -2.74
CA SER A 67 -5.54 -0.63 -2.80
C SER A 67 -5.11 -0.33 -4.25
N ILE A 68 -5.30 -1.27 -5.17
CA ILE A 68 -4.97 -1.07 -6.59
C ILE A 68 -5.84 0.05 -7.19
N ASN A 69 -7.16 0.02 -6.94
CA ASN A 69 -8.07 1.05 -7.44
C ASN A 69 -7.70 2.43 -6.90
N PHE A 70 -7.44 2.54 -5.60
CA PHE A 70 -7.01 3.79 -4.97
C PHE A 70 -5.73 4.35 -5.62
N LEU A 71 -4.72 3.49 -5.86
CA LEU A 71 -3.46 3.91 -6.49
C LEU A 71 -3.65 4.35 -7.95
N GLU A 72 -4.50 3.65 -8.70
CA GLU A 72 -4.81 4.00 -10.09
C GLU A 72 -5.58 5.33 -10.18
N GLU A 73 -6.61 5.50 -9.36
CA GLU A 73 -7.47 6.69 -9.36
C GLU A 73 -6.71 7.96 -8.94
N ASN A 74 -5.65 7.81 -8.15
CA ASN A 74 -4.83 8.93 -7.67
C ASN A 74 -3.48 9.06 -8.41
N GLY A 75 -3.32 8.44 -9.58
CA GLY A 75 -2.18 8.70 -10.48
C GLY A 75 -0.82 8.15 -9.99
N ALA A 76 -0.82 7.15 -9.11
CA ALA A 76 0.42 6.59 -8.56
C ALA A 76 1.33 5.92 -9.61
N TYR A 77 0.78 5.63 -10.81
CA TYR A 77 1.46 4.91 -11.90
C TYR A 77 1.90 5.82 -13.07
N ASP A 78 1.67 7.13 -13.01
CA ASP A 78 1.82 8.02 -14.18
C ASP A 78 3.27 8.19 -14.67
N ASP A 79 4.26 7.94 -13.82
CA ASP A 79 5.69 8.21 -14.04
C ASP A 79 6.59 7.00 -13.77
N VAL A 80 6.08 5.78 -13.96
CA VAL A 80 6.84 4.53 -13.70
C VAL A 80 6.98 3.67 -14.95
N ASP A 81 8.15 3.07 -15.14
CA ASP A 81 8.41 2.12 -16.24
C ASP A 81 7.88 0.71 -15.92
N TYR A 82 7.83 0.35 -14.63
CA TYR A 82 7.44 -0.97 -14.15
C TYR A 82 6.65 -0.88 -12.85
N VAL A 83 5.62 -1.72 -12.74
CA VAL A 83 4.86 -1.96 -11.50
C VAL A 83 4.96 -3.45 -11.17
N SER A 84 5.33 -3.78 -9.94
CA SER A 84 5.41 -5.16 -9.46
C SER A 84 4.44 -5.36 -8.30
N TYR A 85 3.63 -6.41 -8.40
CA TYR A 85 2.74 -6.86 -7.33
C TYR A 85 3.31 -8.16 -6.76
N ASP A 86 3.54 -8.20 -5.45
CA ASP A 86 3.96 -9.38 -4.68
C ASP A 86 2.74 -10.01 -3.98
#